data_AF-A0A1D2X381-F1
#
_entry.id   AF-A0A1D2X381-F1
#
_cell.length_a   1.000
_cell.length_b   1.000
_cell.length_c   1.000
_cell.angle_alpha   90.00
_cell.angle_beta   90.00
_cell.angle_gamma   90.00
#
_symmetry.space_group_name_H-M   'P 1'
#
loop_
_entity.id
_entity.type
_entity.pdbx_description
1 polymer ?
#
loop_
_entity_poly.entity_id
_entity_poly.type
_entity_poly.pdbx_seq_one_letter_code
_entity_poly.pdbx_strand_id
1 'polypeptide(L)'
;MTSRIYCSLCGKENYVLQRYCCNCGNILKTYRIESKNTCSSLEYLITEKNKNKILNTEITDEIYTKIITNIRDMGLMNLNFTSDDTTFDKIVKMTRQFSKLHNEKQWGTYGYYHFNNIIIDNNYNEAMKICTLIHELSHHLYSEIFEQLLMYIFDSRKTDAIEAIVQYTVIENPYYAIGNEYLAYTTEGYFMNNAMKDYASILNILNKHQLDMNRVGNMYIIGNAVAYDVIKILEGIIDVNLKKELSYMCKKYNLMPSRDNRELDNVPLIKDNVEKGKRLKSMLVDIFNFFLHNDYNDELLFNLMQGFKMANQ
;
A
#
# COMPACT_ATOMS: atom_id res chain seq x y z
N MET A 1 -20.41 -1.93 19.15
CA MET A 1 -20.63 -3.39 19.02
C MET A 1 -19.58 -3.93 18.08
N THR A 2 -18.62 -4.73 18.57
CA THR A 2 -17.58 -5.36 17.75
C THR A 2 -18.17 -6.59 17.05
N SER A 3 -18.73 -6.39 15.87
CA SER A 3 -19.17 -7.50 15.03
C SER A 3 -17.94 -8.36 14.64
N ARG A 4 -18.11 -9.67 14.65
CA ARG A 4 -17.08 -10.67 14.33
C ARG A 4 -17.53 -11.44 13.08
N ILE A 5 -16.60 -11.85 12.23
CA ILE A 5 -16.85 -12.71 11.06
C ILE A 5 -15.92 -13.92 11.11
N TYR A 6 -16.42 -15.09 10.73
CA TYR A 6 -15.62 -16.32 10.73
C TYR A 6 -15.23 -16.68 9.30
N CYS A 7 -13.97 -17.10 9.13
CA CYS A 7 -13.50 -17.56 7.84
C CYS A 7 -14.23 -18.84 7.45
N SER A 8 -14.90 -18.84 6.30
CA SER A 8 -15.63 -20.00 5.80
C SER A 8 -14.74 -21.19 5.41
N LEU A 9 -13.42 -20.98 5.29
CA LEU A 9 -12.47 -22.04 4.93
C LEU A 9 -11.78 -22.66 6.15
N CYS A 10 -11.20 -21.82 7.03
CA CYS A 10 -10.40 -22.32 8.17
C CYS A 10 -11.08 -22.14 9.55
N GLY A 11 -12.28 -21.57 9.60
CA GLY A 11 -13.04 -21.36 10.85
C GLY A 11 -12.47 -20.29 11.78
N LYS A 12 -11.34 -19.65 11.46
CA LYS A 12 -10.74 -18.60 12.29
C LYS A 12 -11.69 -17.40 12.42
N GLU A 13 -11.78 -16.83 13.62
CA GLU A 13 -12.45 -15.55 13.88
C GLU A 13 -11.64 -14.38 13.31
N ASN A 14 -12.32 -13.44 12.65
CA ASN A 14 -11.77 -12.24 12.03
C ASN A 14 -12.69 -11.04 12.34
N TYR A 15 -12.18 -9.83 12.15
CA TYR A 15 -12.97 -8.60 12.32
C TYR A 15 -13.72 -8.22 11.05
N VAL A 16 -14.83 -7.48 11.19
CA VAL A 16 -15.69 -7.07 10.04
C VAL A 16 -14.96 -6.23 9.00
N LEU A 17 -13.92 -5.51 9.40
CA LEU A 17 -13.12 -4.68 8.51
C LEU A 17 -12.07 -5.48 7.71
N GLN A 18 -11.80 -6.72 8.10
CA GLN A 18 -10.83 -7.57 7.39
C GLN A 18 -11.45 -8.14 6.12
N ARG A 19 -10.75 -7.99 4.99
CA ARG A 19 -11.14 -8.57 3.70
C ARG A 19 -10.69 -10.03 3.56
N TYR A 20 -9.56 -10.38 4.17
CA TYR A 20 -8.96 -11.70 4.08
C TYR A 20 -8.81 -12.31 5.48
N CYS A 21 -8.86 -13.63 5.55
CA CYS A 21 -8.68 -14.33 6.79
C CYS A 21 -7.24 -14.19 7.27
N CYS A 22 -7.04 -13.70 8.50
CA CYS A 22 -5.72 -13.53 9.11
C CYS A 22 -4.94 -14.86 9.28
N ASN A 23 -5.61 -16.01 9.19
CA ASN A 23 -4.99 -17.33 9.30
C ASN A 23 -4.67 -17.97 7.95
N CYS A 24 -5.61 -17.97 7.01
CA CYS A 24 -5.47 -18.73 5.76
C CYS A 24 -5.47 -17.88 4.48
N GLY A 25 -5.60 -16.55 4.58
CA GLY A 25 -5.64 -15.64 3.43
C GLY A 25 -6.92 -15.72 2.57
N ASN A 26 -7.85 -16.63 2.88
CA ASN A 26 -9.11 -16.74 2.13
C ASN A 26 -9.98 -15.48 2.30
N ILE A 27 -10.69 -15.07 1.25
CA ILE A 27 -11.60 -13.92 1.28
C ILE A 27 -12.69 -14.15 2.33
N LEU A 28 -12.85 -13.19 3.22
CA LEU A 28 -13.91 -13.18 4.22
C LEU A 28 -15.19 -12.67 3.55
N LYS A 29 -16.23 -13.51 3.52
CA LYS A 29 -17.57 -13.10 3.08
C LYS A 29 -18.17 -12.16 4.12
N THR A 30 -17.94 -10.85 3.96
CA THR A 30 -18.57 -9.82 4.78
C THR A 30 -20.02 -9.61 4.33
N TYR A 31 -20.94 -10.37 4.92
CA TYR A 31 -22.34 -9.94 4.96
C TYR A 31 -22.40 -8.72 5.90
N ARG A 32 -22.50 -7.51 5.33
CA ARG A 32 -22.87 -6.22 5.97
C ARG A 32 -21.71 -5.32 6.43
N ILE A 33 -21.38 -4.36 5.56
CA ILE A 33 -21.86 -2.98 5.74
C ILE A 33 -22.69 -2.70 4.48
N GLU A 34 -24.01 -2.57 4.62
CA GLU A 34 -24.83 -1.98 3.57
C GLU A 34 -24.50 -0.49 3.54
N SER A 35 -23.47 -0.11 2.80
CA SER A 35 -23.32 1.30 2.43
C SER A 35 -24.49 1.65 1.51
N LYS A 36 -25.14 2.79 1.75
CA LYS A 36 -26.25 3.25 0.90
C LYS A 36 -25.83 3.43 -0.56
N ASN A 37 -24.53 3.63 -0.80
CA ASN A 37 -23.91 3.65 -2.11
C ASN A 37 -22.83 2.57 -2.21
N THR A 38 -22.85 1.77 -3.26
CA THR A 38 -21.74 0.89 -3.61
C THR A 38 -21.18 1.32 -4.95
N CYS A 39 -19.92 1.74 -4.98
CA CYS A 39 -19.19 1.89 -6.24
C CYS A 39 -18.82 0.51 -6.79
N SER A 40 -19.80 -0.21 -7.33
CA SER A 40 -19.67 -1.63 -7.69
C SER A 40 -18.95 -1.89 -9.01
N SER A 41 -18.77 -0.87 -9.86
CA SER A 41 -18.07 -0.99 -11.14
C SER A 41 -17.26 0.27 -11.44
N LEU A 42 -16.29 0.16 -12.34
CA LEU A 42 -15.46 1.30 -12.75
C LEU A 42 -16.27 2.34 -13.51
N GLU A 43 -17.25 1.95 -14.30
CA GLU A 43 -18.14 2.87 -15.05
C GLU A 43 -19.00 3.70 -14.11
N TYR A 44 -19.47 3.11 -12.99
CA TYR A 44 -20.17 3.85 -11.96
C TYR A 44 -19.23 4.78 -11.18
N LEU A 45 -18.00 4.33 -10.95
CA LEU A 45 -16.99 5.07 -10.19
C LEU A 45 -16.48 6.28 -10.98
N ILE A 46 -16.11 6.11 -12.24
CA ILE A 46 -15.46 7.10 -13.10
C ILE A 46 -16.54 7.91 -13.82
N THR A 47 -17.00 8.96 -13.15
CA THR A 47 -17.97 9.90 -13.69
C THR A 47 -17.56 11.33 -13.35
N GLU A 48 -17.98 12.31 -14.16
CA GLU A 48 -17.81 13.73 -13.85
C GLU A 48 -18.38 14.09 -12.48
N LYS A 49 -19.51 13.48 -12.10
CA LYS A 49 -20.13 13.64 -10.77
C LYS A 49 -19.18 13.20 -9.65
N ASN A 50 -18.57 12.03 -9.76
CA ASN A 50 -17.67 11.51 -8.73
C ASN A 50 -16.32 12.24 -8.73
N LYS A 51 -15.81 12.65 -9.89
CA LYS A 51 -14.65 13.57 -9.97
C LYS A 51 -14.92 14.86 -9.20
N ASN A 52 -16.10 15.47 -9.38
CA ASN A 52 -16.49 16.67 -8.64
C ASN A 52 -16.64 16.43 -7.14
N LYS A 53 -17.11 15.24 -6.72
CA LYS A 53 -17.08 14.86 -5.29
C LYS A 53 -15.66 14.79 -4.76
N ILE A 54 -14.72 14.20 -5.50
CA ILE A 54 -13.30 14.20 -5.11
C ILE A 54 -12.85 15.65 -4.95
N LEU A 55 -12.99 16.50 -5.96
CA LEU A 55 -12.57 17.90 -5.87
C LEU A 55 -13.12 18.62 -4.63
N ASN A 56 -14.43 18.52 -4.40
CA ASN A 56 -15.14 19.33 -3.40
C ASN A 56 -15.12 18.78 -1.96
N THR A 57 -14.77 17.51 -1.76
CA THR A 57 -14.75 16.94 -0.39
C THR A 57 -13.54 17.43 0.38
N GLU A 58 -13.74 18.14 1.48
CA GLU A 58 -12.65 18.59 2.33
C GLU A 58 -12.03 17.43 3.13
N ILE A 59 -10.70 17.37 3.18
CA ILE A 59 -9.93 16.44 4.01
C ILE A 59 -9.31 17.23 5.13
N THR A 60 -9.94 17.17 6.30
CA THR A 60 -9.45 17.80 7.53
C THR A 60 -8.39 16.92 8.17
N ASP A 61 -7.64 17.50 9.11
CA ASP A 61 -6.66 16.77 9.93
C ASP A 61 -7.29 15.58 10.67
N GLU A 62 -8.50 15.76 11.22
CA GLU A 62 -9.23 14.71 11.92
C GLU A 62 -9.58 13.54 10.99
N ILE A 63 -10.09 13.85 9.78
CA ILE A 63 -10.45 12.83 8.78
C ILE A 63 -9.21 12.04 8.38
N TYR A 64 -8.12 12.74 8.04
CA TYR A 64 -6.89 12.09 7.61
C TYR A 64 -6.29 11.24 8.74
N THR A 65 -6.23 11.77 9.96
CA THR A 65 -5.76 11.03 11.14
C THR A 65 -6.59 9.79 11.41
N LYS A 66 -7.92 9.88 11.24
CA LYS A 66 -8.83 8.73 11.35
C LYS A 66 -8.55 7.67 10.28
N ILE A 67 -8.27 8.06 9.05
CA ILE A 67 -7.86 7.13 7.98
C ILE A 67 -6.59 6.38 8.39
N ILE A 68 -5.53 7.09 8.77
CA ILE A 68 -4.26 6.46 9.19
C ILE A 68 -4.47 5.54 10.41
N THR A 69 -5.26 5.98 11.38
CA THR A 69 -5.59 5.19 12.58
C THR A 69 -6.36 3.93 12.23
N ASN A 70 -7.37 4.02 11.36
CA ASN A 70 -8.14 2.85 10.92
C ASN A 70 -7.23 1.81 10.28
N ILE A 71 -6.29 2.22 9.44
CA ILE A 71 -5.34 1.31 8.77
C ILE A 71 -4.45 0.62 9.81
N ARG A 72 -3.86 1.38 10.73
CA ARG A 72 -3.08 0.81 11.83
C ARG A 72 -3.89 -0.19 12.65
N ASP A 73 -5.11 0.15 13.02
CA ASP A 73 -5.94 -0.69 13.85
C ASP A 73 -6.32 -1.99 13.11
N MET A 74 -6.53 -1.96 11.79
CA MET A 74 -6.68 -3.19 10.98
C MET A 74 -5.45 -4.10 11.06
N GLY A 75 -4.24 -3.53 11.08
CA GLY A 75 -2.99 -4.29 11.23
C GLY A 75 -2.78 -4.91 12.61
N LEU A 76 -3.40 -4.36 13.64
CA LEU A 76 -3.34 -4.88 15.01
C LEU A 76 -4.42 -5.93 15.28
N MET A 77 -5.48 -5.94 14.48
CA MET A 77 -6.62 -6.83 14.65
C MET A 77 -6.22 -8.31 14.52
N ASN A 78 -6.32 -9.05 15.63
CA ASN A 78 -5.94 -10.48 15.74
C ASN A 78 -4.45 -10.78 15.59
N LEU A 79 -3.60 -9.77 15.51
CA LEU A 79 -2.15 -9.97 15.50
C LEU A 79 -1.70 -10.45 16.87
N ASN A 80 -1.10 -11.64 16.90
CA ASN A 80 -0.52 -12.20 18.12
C ASN A 80 0.82 -12.84 17.78
N PHE A 81 1.85 -12.37 18.48
CA PHE A 81 3.16 -13.00 18.47
C PHE A 81 3.26 -14.00 19.62
N THR A 82 3.90 -15.12 19.34
CA THR A 82 4.20 -16.19 20.29
C THR A 82 5.70 -16.19 20.58
N SER A 83 6.11 -16.82 21.68
CA SER A 83 7.54 -16.93 22.04
C SER A 83 8.37 -17.66 20.98
N ASP A 84 7.73 -18.52 20.19
CA ASP A 84 8.38 -19.38 19.20
C ASP A 84 8.51 -18.68 17.84
N ASP A 85 7.88 -17.53 17.66
CA ASP A 85 7.94 -16.79 16.39
C ASP A 85 9.33 -16.20 16.19
N THR A 86 9.96 -16.57 15.07
CA THR A 86 11.15 -15.88 14.60
C THR A 86 10.81 -14.43 14.19
N THR A 87 11.83 -13.60 14.03
CA THR A 87 11.67 -12.24 13.50
C THR A 87 11.00 -12.27 12.11
N PHE A 88 11.33 -13.25 11.27
CA PHE A 88 10.67 -13.43 9.98
C PHE A 88 9.19 -13.80 10.14
N ASP A 89 8.85 -14.71 11.05
CA ASP A 89 7.46 -15.11 11.30
C ASP A 89 6.60 -13.92 11.76
N LYS A 90 7.14 -13.06 12.62
CA LYS A 90 6.45 -11.84 13.08
C LYS A 90 6.13 -10.91 11.92
N ILE A 91 7.09 -10.69 11.02
CA ILE A 91 6.91 -9.85 9.82
C ILE A 91 5.91 -10.50 8.86
N VAL A 92 5.97 -11.81 8.63
CA VAL A 92 4.98 -12.55 7.84
C VAL A 92 3.57 -12.42 8.42
N LYS A 93 3.41 -12.58 9.75
CA LYS A 93 2.12 -12.45 10.43
C LYS A 93 1.56 -11.03 10.33
N MET A 94 2.42 -10.02 10.44
CA MET A 94 2.06 -8.61 10.24
C MET A 94 1.61 -8.36 8.79
N THR A 95 2.39 -8.76 7.79
CA THR A 95 2.05 -8.57 6.37
C THR A 95 0.69 -9.20 6.05
N ARG A 96 0.42 -10.40 6.56
CA ARG A 96 -0.86 -11.11 6.37
C ARG A 96 -2.07 -10.44 6.99
N GLN A 97 -1.91 -9.43 7.85
CA GLN A 97 -3.04 -8.63 8.32
C GLN A 97 -3.59 -7.69 7.25
N PHE A 98 -2.76 -7.36 6.26
CA PHE A 98 -3.08 -6.37 5.23
C PHE A 98 -3.27 -7.02 3.86
N SER A 99 -2.37 -7.93 3.48
CA SER A 99 -2.32 -8.50 2.12
C SER A 99 -2.26 -10.03 2.12
N LYS A 100 -2.61 -10.64 0.98
CA LYS A 100 -2.27 -12.05 0.73
C LYS A 100 -0.76 -12.14 0.50
N LEU A 101 -0.12 -13.13 1.13
CA LEU A 101 1.31 -13.38 0.97
C LEU A 101 1.53 -14.73 0.31
N HIS A 102 2.21 -14.72 -0.84
CA HIS A 102 2.64 -15.92 -1.55
C HIS A 102 4.16 -16.04 -1.55
N ASN A 103 4.61 -17.28 -1.44
CA ASN A 103 6.01 -17.65 -1.35
C ASN A 103 6.35 -18.49 -2.58
N GLU A 104 6.93 -17.88 -3.60
CA GLU A 104 7.17 -18.53 -4.90
C GLU A 104 8.64 -18.47 -5.27
N LYS A 105 9.09 -19.31 -6.22
CA LYS A 105 10.42 -19.13 -6.82
C LYS A 105 10.27 -18.15 -7.96
N GLN A 106 10.96 -17.03 -7.89
CA GLN A 106 10.95 -16.03 -8.96
C GLN A 106 12.33 -15.92 -9.61
N TRP A 107 12.34 -15.43 -10.86
CA TRP A 107 13.56 -15.14 -11.60
C TRP A 107 13.63 -13.64 -11.83
N GLY A 108 14.62 -12.97 -11.24
CA GLY A 108 14.98 -11.59 -11.57
C GLY A 108 14.36 -10.47 -10.71
N THR A 109 13.53 -10.78 -9.72
CA THR A 109 13.07 -9.79 -8.70
C THR A 109 13.01 -10.44 -7.31
N TYR A 110 13.19 -9.64 -6.24
CA TYR A 110 13.13 -10.14 -4.86
C TYR A 110 11.69 -10.43 -4.41
N GLY A 111 10.74 -9.68 -4.95
CA GLY A 111 9.32 -9.76 -4.71
C GLY A 111 8.61 -8.62 -5.43
N TYR A 112 7.28 -8.62 -5.37
CA TYR A 112 6.47 -7.53 -5.87
C TYR A 112 5.08 -7.51 -5.23
N TYR A 113 4.49 -6.32 -5.19
CA TYR A 113 3.12 -6.05 -4.82
C TYR A 113 2.22 -5.88 -6.05
N HIS A 114 1.10 -6.61 -6.09
CA HIS A 114 0.08 -6.45 -7.12
C HIS A 114 -1.33 -6.81 -6.62
N PHE A 115 -2.27 -5.86 -6.67
CA PHE A 115 -3.68 -6.05 -6.30
C PHE A 115 -3.90 -6.79 -4.97
N ASN A 116 -3.38 -6.27 -3.85
CA ASN A 116 -3.45 -6.89 -2.51
C ASN A 116 -2.71 -8.22 -2.34
N ASN A 117 -1.89 -8.62 -3.33
CA ASN A 117 -0.98 -9.74 -3.21
C ASN A 117 0.44 -9.20 -3.06
N ILE A 118 1.16 -9.75 -2.11
CA ILE A 118 2.61 -9.63 -2.01
C ILE A 118 3.17 -11.01 -2.33
N ILE A 119 4.12 -11.05 -3.25
CA ILE A 119 4.81 -12.28 -3.61
C ILE A 119 6.30 -12.05 -3.32
N ILE A 120 6.91 -12.97 -2.58
CA ILE A 120 8.34 -12.92 -2.27
C ILE A 120 9.04 -14.16 -2.82
N ASP A 121 10.29 -13.97 -3.26
CA ASP A 121 11.12 -15.06 -3.73
C ASP A 121 11.73 -15.86 -2.56
N ASN A 122 11.42 -17.15 -2.55
CA ASN A 122 11.90 -18.09 -1.54
C ASN A 122 13.41 -18.36 -1.58
N ASN A 123 14.12 -17.99 -2.65
CA ASN A 123 15.54 -18.27 -2.79
C ASN A 123 16.45 -17.36 -1.95
N TYR A 124 15.93 -16.24 -1.43
CA TYR A 124 16.73 -15.28 -0.67
C TYR A 124 16.82 -15.60 0.83
N ASN A 125 17.82 -15.04 1.50
CA ASN A 125 17.98 -15.17 2.95
C ASN A 125 16.87 -14.41 3.70
N GLU A 126 16.67 -14.76 4.98
CA GLU A 126 15.59 -14.19 5.80
C GLU A 126 15.64 -12.67 5.90
N ALA A 127 16.82 -12.07 6.06
CA ALA A 127 16.93 -10.62 6.19
C ALA A 127 16.52 -9.91 4.89
N MET A 128 16.88 -10.45 3.73
CA MET A 128 16.42 -9.94 2.43
C MET A 128 14.91 -10.09 2.27
N LYS A 129 14.35 -11.24 2.64
CA LYS A 129 12.89 -11.46 2.60
C LYS A 129 12.13 -10.49 3.51
N ILE A 130 12.65 -10.25 4.72
CA ILE A 130 12.08 -9.25 5.63
C ILE A 130 12.10 -7.86 4.99
N CYS A 131 13.23 -7.49 4.37
CA CYS A 131 13.40 -6.21 3.69
C CYS A 131 12.35 -6.03 2.59
N THR A 132 12.28 -7.01 1.67
CA THR A 132 11.28 -7.05 0.61
C THR A 132 9.85 -7.02 1.16
N LEU A 133 9.54 -7.77 2.22
CA LEU A 133 8.20 -7.75 2.83
C LEU A 133 7.82 -6.36 3.34
N ILE A 134 8.75 -5.64 3.97
CA ILE A 134 8.49 -4.27 4.44
C ILE A 134 8.33 -3.32 3.25
N HIS A 135 9.16 -3.44 2.22
CA HIS A 135 9.06 -2.65 0.98
C HIS A 135 7.71 -2.84 0.28
N GLU A 136 7.36 -4.09 -0.04
CA GLU A 136 6.10 -4.41 -0.73
C GLU A 136 4.86 -4.09 0.13
N LEU A 137 4.95 -4.26 1.45
CA LEU A 137 3.87 -3.85 2.35
C LEU A 137 3.70 -2.32 2.36
N SER A 138 4.77 -1.57 2.16
CA SER A 138 4.69 -0.11 2.07
C SER A 138 3.89 0.35 0.85
N HIS A 139 4.08 -0.31 -0.31
CA HIS A 139 3.25 -0.09 -1.49
C HIS A 139 1.77 -0.39 -1.22
N HIS A 140 1.48 -1.52 -0.57
CA HIS A 140 0.12 -1.89 -0.23
C HIS A 140 -0.52 -0.86 0.73
N LEU A 141 0.19 -0.44 1.78
CA LEU A 141 -0.32 0.56 2.72
C LEU A 141 -0.53 1.93 2.06
N TYR A 142 0.27 2.26 1.04
CA TYR A 142 0.03 3.44 0.23
C TYR A 142 -1.28 3.34 -0.56
N SER A 143 -1.54 2.20 -1.21
CA SER A 143 -2.84 1.92 -1.85
C SER A 143 -4.00 2.00 -0.84
N GLU A 144 -3.85 1.40 0.34
CA GLU A 144 -4.88 1.42 1.38
C GLU A 144 -5.26 2.85 1.81
N ILE A 145 -4.30 3.77 1.89
CA ILE A 145 -4.57 5.19 2.18
C ILE A 145 -5.48 5.81 1.11
N PHE A 146 -5.20 5.57 -0.17
CA PHE A 146 -6.06 6.04 -1.26
C PHE A 146 -7.45 5.39 -1.24
N GLU A 147 -7.51 4.09 -0.96
CA GLU A 147 -8.78 3.35 -0.89
C GLU A 147 -9.67 3.88 0.23
N GLN A 148 -9.12 4.10 1.42
CA GLN A 148 -9.83 4.70 2.56
C GLN A 148 -10.26 6.14 2.26
N LEU A 149 -9.46 6.93 1.53
CA LEU A 149 -9.84 8.26 1.06
C LEU A 149 -11.05 8.19 0.11
N LEU A 150 -11.04 7.29 -0.88
CA LEU A 150 -12.17 7.11 -1.81
C LEU A 150 -13.42 6.58 -1.11
N MET A 151 -13.25 5.65 -0.17
CA MET A 151 -14.34 5.15 0.69
C MET A 151 -14.99 6.29 1.47
N TYR A 152 -14.18 7.18 2.06
CA TYR A 152 -14.67 8.36 2.77
C TYR A 152 -15.39 9.33 1.83
N ILE A 153 -14.76 9.71 0.70
CA ILE A 153 -15.30 10.69 -0.27
C ILE A 153 -16.64 10.22 -0.85
N PHE A 154 -16.78 8.93 -1.12
CA PHE A 154 -17.98 8.38 -1.74
C PHE A 154 -19.02 7.84 -0.75
N ASP A 155 -18.72 7.87 0.55
CA ASP A 155 -19.51 7.19 1.58
C ASP A 155 -19.81 5.73 1.15
N SER A 156 -18.75 5.03 0.75
CA SER A 156 -18.80 3.68 0.20
C SER A 156 -17.96 2.74 1.04
N ARG A 157 -18.40 1.48 1.14
CA ARG A 157 -17.50 0.38 1.52
C ARG A 157 -16.40 0.23 0.47
N LYS A 158 -15.32 -0.47 0.83
CA LYS A 158 -14.30 -0.90 -0.14
C LYS A 158 -14.93 -1.81 -1.18
N THR A 159 -14.59 -1.61 -2.45
CA THR A 159 -15.04 -2.42 -3.57
C THR A 159 -13.88 -2.73 -4.50
N ASP A 160 -14.01 -3.78 -5.30
CA ASP A 160 -13.03 -4.16 -6.33
C ASP A 160 -12.74 -2.99 -7.28
N ALA A 161 -13.75 -2.18 -7.61
CA ALA A 161 -13.58 -0.99 -8.45
C ALA A 161 -12.70 0.08 -7.79
N ILE A 162 -12.84 0.30 -6.47
CA ILE A 162 -11.99 1.23 -5.71
C ILE A 162 -10.54 0.73 -5.69
N GLU A 163 -10.31 -0.55 -5.40
CA GLU A 163 -8.95 -1.10 -5.37
C GLU A 163 -8.31 -1.08 -6.76
N ALA A 164 -9.06 -1.47 -7.79
CA ALA A 164 -8.57 -1.49 -9.17
C ALA A 164 -8.15 -0.09 -9.63
N ILE A 165 -8.97 0.95 -9.39
CA ILE A 165 -8.60 2.32 -9.78
C ILE A 165 -7.42 2.86 -8.98
N VAL A 166 -7.31 2.49 -7.71
CA VAL A 166 -6.17 2.88 -6.87
C VAL A 166 -4.89 2.20 -7.35
N GLN A 167 -4.93 0.92 -7.70
CA GLN A 167 -3.78 0.23 -8.28
C GLN A 167 -3.29 0.93 -9.55
N TYR A 168 -4.23 1.29 -10.45
CA TYR A 168 -3.90 2.06 -11.64
C TYR A 168 -3.26 3.41 -11.29
N THR A 169 -3.82 4.10 -10.28
CA THR A 169 -3.28 5.37 -9.78
C THR A 169 -1.83 5.24 -9.32
N VAL A 170 -1.52 4.26 -8.48
CA VAL A 170 -0.20 4.20 -7.81
C VAL A 170 0.90 3.50 -8.61
N ILE A 171 0.56 2.73 -9.66
CA ILE A 171 1.53 1.92 -10.43
C ILE A 171 1.67 2.37 -11.89
N GLU A 172 0.56 2.60 -12.59
CA GLU A 172 0.61 2.74 -14.07
C GLU A 172 1.08 4.13 -14.51
N ASN A 173 0.86 5.16 -13.70
CA ASN A 173 1.39 6.50 -13.97
C ASN A 173 2.86 6.58 -13.53
N PRO A 174 3.83 6.87 -14.43
CA PRO A 174 5.26 6.83 -14.10
C PRO A 174 5.67 7.88 -13.06
N TYR A 175 4.99 9.02 -12.99
CA TYR A 175 5.23 10.00 -11.93
C TYR A 175 4.79 9.45 -10.57
N TYR A 176 3.61 8.84 -10.51
CA TYR A 176 3.05 8.34 -9.25
C TYR A 176 3.78 7.08 -8.78
N ALA A 177 4.21 6.23 -9.71
CA ALA A 177 5.10 5.10 -9.45
C ALA A 177 6.41 5.54 -8.78
N ILE A 178 7.02 6.65 -9.22
CA ILE A 178 8.22 7.19 -8.56
C ILE A 178 7.94 7.57 -7.10
N GLY A 179 6.83 8.25 -6.82
CA GLY A 179 6.46 8.59 -5.45
C GLY A 179 6.19 7.35 -4.59
N ASN A 180 5.57 6.33 -5.17
CA ASN A 180 5.29 5.05 -4.55
C ASN A 180 6.58 4.27 -4.20
N GLU A 181 7.53 4.16 -5.13
CA GLU A 181 8.85 3.55 -4.89
C GLU A 181 9.65 4.32 -3.84
N TYR A 182 9.67 5.66 -3.93
CA TYR A 182 10.37 6.48 -2.94
C TYR A 182 9.81 6.27 -1.52
N LEU A 183 8.48 6.17 -1.41
CA LEU A 183 7.80 5.86 -0.16
C LEU A 183 8.24 4.51 0.42
N ALA A 184 8.32 3.48 -0.43
CA ALA A 184 8.68 2.14 -0.01
C ALA A 184 10.14 2.08 0.46
N TYR A 185 11.08 2.66 -0.29
CA TYR A 185 12.49 2.77 0.14
C TYR A 185 12.67 3.56 1.43
N THR A 186 11.89 4.62 1.62
CA THR A 186 11.97 5.43 2.85
C THR A 186 11.48 4.64 4.06
N THR A 187 10.36 3.92 3.90
CA THR A 187 9.79 3.08 4.95
C THR A 187 10.68 1.88 5.28
N GLU A 188 11.13 1.16 4.26
CA GLU A 188 12.08 0.06 4.40
C GLU A 188 13.36 0.53 5.11
N GLY A 189 13.94 1.64 4.64
CA GLY A 189 15.15 2.21 5.20
C GLY A 189 15.03 2.54 6.69
N TYR A 190 13.85 3.01 7.13
CA TYR A 190 13.56 3.32 8.53
C TYR A 190 13.60 2.09 9.46
N PHE A 191 13.06 0.95 9.01
CA PHE A 191 13.01 -0.28 9.82
C PHE A 191 14.26 -1.15 9.65
N MET A 192 14.89 -1.11 8.48
CA MET A 192 16.02 -1.96 8.11
C MET A 192 17.37 -1.25 8.18
N ASN A 193 17.45 -0.06 8.80
CA ASN A 193 18.67 0.76 8.90
C ASN A 193 19.33 1.03 7.52
N ASN A 194 18.52 1.33 6.52
CA ASN A 194 18.93 1.53 5.12
C ASN A 194 19.69 0.34 4.49
N ALA A 195 19.63 -0.86 5.08
CA ALA A 195 20.52 -1.96 4.72
C ALA A 195 20.35 -2.50 3.29
N MET A 196 19.22 -2.24 2.62
CA MET A 196 19.02 -2.54 1.19
C MET A 196 18.38 -1.39 0.40
N LYS A 197 18.44 -0.16 0.94
CA LYS A 197 17.85 1.01 0.29
C LYS A 197 18.57 1.27 -1.04
N ASP A 198 18.00 0.79 -2.13
CA ASP A 198 18.56 0.85 -3.48
C ASP A 198 17.51 1.38 -4.45
N TYR A 199 17.63 2.63 -4.89
CA TYR A 199 16.67 3.29 -5.76
C TYR A 199 16.66 2.79 -7.23
N ALA A 200 17.14 1.56 -7.49
CA ALA A 200 17.20 0.98 -8.83
C ALA A 200 15.85 0.99 -9.57
N SER A 201 14.72 0.76 -8.89
CA SER A 201 13.38 0.83 -9.52
C SER A 201 13.06 2.24 -10.01
N ILE A 202 13.35 3.27 -9.19
CA ILE A 202 13.18 4.68 -9.55
C ILE A 202 14.07 5.04 -10.74
N LEU A 203 15.35 4.66 -10.70
CA LEU A 203 16.29 4.92 -11.80
C LEU A 203 15.82 4.25 -13.10
N ASN A 204 15.26 3.05 -13.02
CA ASN A 204 14.69 2.36 -14.18
C ASN A 204 13.50 3.13 -14.78
N ILE A 205 12.61 3.68 -13.95
CA ILE A 205 11.48 4.51 -14.42
C ILE A 205 12.02 5.79 -15.08
N LEU A 206 12.97 6.48 -14.44
CA LEU A 206 13.58 7.70 -14.98
C LEU A 206 14.29 7.46 -16.32
N ASN A 207 14.94 6.30 -16.49
CA ASN A 207 15.65 5.97 -17.73
C ASN A 207 14.70 5.56 -18.86
N LYS A 208 13.54 4.97 -18.54
CA LYS A 208 12.55 4.52 -19.53
C LYS A 208 11.65 5.65 -20.04
N HIS A 209 11.46 6.70 -19.25
CA HIS A 209 10.49 7.75 -19.54
C HIS A 209 11.16 9.13 -19.58
N GLN A 210 10.79 9.96 -20.56
CA GLN A 210 11.21 11.36 -20.60
C GLN A 210 10.29 12.19 -19.68
N LEU A 211 10.63 12.25 -18.39
CA LEU A 211 9.82 12.89 -17.36
C LEU A 211 10.31 14.32 -17.04
N ASP A 212 9.36 15.19 -16.71
CA ASP A 212 9.65 16.52 -16.16
C ASP A 212 10.17 16.38 -14.72
N MET A 213 11.43 16.76 -14.52
CA MET A 213 12.11 16.63 -13.23
C MET A 213 11.50 17.48 -12.11
N ASN A 214 10.78 18.56 -12.42
CA ASN A 214 10.04 19.32 -11.40
C ASN A 214 8.85 18.51 -10.88
N ARG A 215 8.13 17.82 -11.78
CA ARG A 215 7.06 16.90 -11.39
C ARG A 215 7.62 15.69 -10.63
N VAL A 216 8.75 15.14 -11.05
CA VAL A 216 9.45 14.07 -10.32
C VAL A 216 9.79 14.53 -8.89
N GLY A 217 10.37 15.72 -8.72
CA GLY A 217 10.67 16.29 -7.41
C GLY A 217 9.44 16.40 -6.51
N ASN A 218 8.30 16.83 -7.07
CA ASN A 218 7.03 16.87 -6.34
C ASN A 218 6.56 15.47 -5.91
N MET A 219 6.79 14.43 -6.72
CA MET A 219 6.44 13.05 -6.37
C MET A 219 7.31 12.48 -5.27
N TYR A 220 8.60 12.82 -5.22
CA TYR A 220 9.44 12.49 -4.08
C TYR A 220 8.92 13.12 -2.79
N ILE A 221 8.52 14.40 -2.82
CA ILE A 221 7.97 15.09 -1.65
C ILE A 221 6.69 14.41 -1.15
N ILE A 222 5.79 14.03 -2.06
CA ILE A 222 4.55 13.30 -1.70
C ILE A 222 4.89 11.92 -1.14
N GLY A 223 5.76 11.17 -1.81
CA GLY A 223 6.21 9.84 -1.36
C GLY A 223 6.82 9.90 0.05
N ASN A 224 7.72 10.86 0.29
CA ASN A 224 8.32 11.07 1.61
C ASN A 224 7.27 11.44 2.67
N ALA A 225 6.33 12.32 2.34
CA ALA A 225 5.28 12.74 3.28
C ALA A 225 4.41 11.57 3.75
N VAL A 226 4.04 10.68 2.82
CA VAL A 226 3.20 9.52 3.12
C VAL A 226 4.00 8.35 3.68
N ALA A 227 5.31 8.23 3.38
CA ALA A 227 6.19 7.24 4.01
C ALA A 227 6.19 7.38 5.54
N TYR A 228 6.16 8.61 6.07
CA TYR A 228 6.05 8.83 7.51
C TYR A 228 4.69 8.40 8.09
N ASP A 229 3.62 8.39 7.29
CA ASP A 229 2.33 7.88 7.74
C ASP A 229 2.33 6.34 7.74
N VAL A 230 2.94 5.72 6.72
CA VAL A 230 3.18 4.27 6.67
C VAL A 230 4.08 3.82 7.82
N ILE A 231 5.15 4.56 8.12
CA ILE A 231 6.01 4.31 9.28
C ILE A 231 5.19 4.36 10.57
N LYS A 232 4.34 5.38 10.78
CA LYS A 232 3.48 5.45 11.98
C LYS A 232 2.50 4.28 12.09
N ILE A 233 1.95 3.83 10.96
CA ILE A 233 1.09 2.63 10.91
C ILE A 233 1.90 1.41 11.37
N LEU A 234 3.07 1.21 10.79
CA LEU A 234 3.92 0.05 11.07
C LEU A 234 4.54 0.12 12.46
N GLU A 235 4.89 1.29 13.02
CA GLU A 235 5.38 1.45 14.39
C GLU A 235 4.34 1.08 15.45
N GLY A 236 3.05 1.11 15.10
CA GLY A 236 2.00 0.53 15.94
C GLY A 236 2.18 -0.98 16.17
N ILE A 237 2.88 -1.67 15.25
CA ILE A 237 3.03 -3.13 15.20
C ILE A 237 4.49 -3.56 15.46
N ILE A 238 5.44 -2.92 14.78
CA ILE A 238 6.88 -3.09 14.91
C ILE A 238 7.35 -2.23 16.08
N ASP A 239 7.22 -2.80 17.28
CA ASP A 239 7.67 -2.16 18.50
C ASP A 239 9.21 -2.03 18.57
N VAL A 240 9.68 -1.39 19.64
CA VAL A 240 11.12 -1.17 19.86
C VAL A 240 11.92 -2.48 19.94
N ASN A 241 11.30 -3.58 20.39
CA ASN A 241 11.98 -4.87 20.51
C ASN A 241 12.10 -5.53 19.14
N LEU A 242 11.02 -5.58 18.36
CA LEU A 242 11.06 -6.09 16.99
C LEU A 242 12.00 -5.26 16.12
N LYS A 243 12.05 -3.93 16.28
CA LYS A 243 13.02 -3.08 15.58
C LYS A 243 14.48 -3.43 15.92
N LYS A 244 14.77 -3.82 17.17
CA LYS A 244 16.12 -4.32 17.55
C LYS A 244 16.41 -5.66 16.91
N GLU A 245 15.44 -6.57 16.86
CA GLU A 245 15.57 -7.85 16.16
C GLU A 245 15.87 -7.65 14.67
N LEU A 246 15.13 -6.77 13.99
CA LEU A 246 15.39 -6.39 12.59
C LEU A 246 16.80 -5.85 12.39
N SER A 247 17.24 -4.96 13.28
CA SER A 247 18.60 -4.42 13.27
C SER A 247 19.67 -5.50 13.46
N TYR A 248 19.39 -6.51 14.29
CA TYR A 248 20.26 -7.67 14.45
C TYR A 248 20.28 -8.54 13.18
N MET A 249 19.14 -8.75 12.53
CA MET A 249 19.07 -9.49 11.26
C MET A 249 19.91 -8.82 10.17
N CYS A 250 19.85 -7.50 10.02
CA CYS A 250 20.71 -6.78 9.07
C CYS A 250 22.20 -7.04 9.33
N LYS A 251 22.63 -6.98 10.61
CA LYS A 251 24.02 -7.26 11.00
C LYS A 251 24.43 -8.72 10.77
N LYS A 252 23.57 -9.66 11.16
CA LYS A 252 23.80 -11.11 11.04
C LYS A 252 24.05 -11.52 9.59
N TYR A 253 23.29 -10.96 8.64
CA TYR A 253 23.41 -11.25 7.21
C TYR A 253 24.34 -10.29 6.48
N ASN A 254 25.06 -9.41 7.20
CA ASN A 254 25.96 -8.41 6.63
C ASN A 254 25.30 -7.55 5.54
N LEU A 255 24.03 -7.20 5.73
CA LEU A 255 23.35 -6.23 4.86
C LEU A 255 23.92 -4.85 5.19
N MET A 256 24.63 -4.26 4.23
CA MET A 256 25.25 -2.95 4.39
C MET A 256 24.44 -1.91 3.62
N PRO A 257 24.26 -0.69 4.16
CA PRO A 257 23.57 0.36 3.44
C PRO A 257 24.22 0.61 2.09
N SER A 258 23.41 0.68 1.03
CA SER A 258 23.89 1.15 -0.25
C SER A 258 24.40 2.59 -0.09
N ARG A 259 25.56 2.89 -0.68
CA ARG A 259 26.15 4.24 -0.63
C ARG A 259 25.70 5.12 -1.80
N ASP A 260 24.90 4.58 -2.71
CA ASP A 260 24.49 5.23 -3.94
C ASP A 260 23.24 6.10 -3.72
N ASN A 261 23.26 7.30 -4.31
CA ASN A 261 22.16 8.28 -4.38
C ASN A 261 21.80 9.03 -3.07
N ARG A 262 22.79 9.47 -2.30
CA ARG A 262 22.58 10.33 -1.09
C ARG A 262 21.78 11.61 -1.35
N GLU A 263 21.71 12.07 -2.59
CA GLU A 263 20.90 13.24 -2.97
C GLU A 263 19.40 13.00 -2.73
N LEU A 264 18.94 11.75 -2.87
CA LEU A 264 17.57 11.35 -2.61
C LEU A 264 17.25 11.22 -1.12
N ASP A 265 18.23 11.33 -0.21
CA ASP A 265 17.98 11.25 1.24
C ASP A 265 17.51 12.57 1.85
N ASN A 266 17.59 13.68 1.11
CA ASN A 266 17.27 15.03 1.60
C ASN A 266 15.99 15.62 1.00
N VAL A 267 14.98 14.78 0.76
CA VAL A 267 13.69 15.24 0.23
C VAL A 267 12.90 15.98 1.33
N PRO A 268 12.31 17.16 1.04
CA PRO A 268 11.47 17.87 2.00
C PRO A 268 10.32 17.04 2.55
N LEU A 269 9.99 17.22 3.83
CA LEU A 269 8.89 16.53 4.49
C LEU A 269 7.69 17.47 4.67
N ILE A 270 6.53 17.07 4.13
CA ILE A 270 5.24 17.67 4.47
C ILE A 270 4.69 16.96 5.70
N LYS A 271 4.51 17.70 6.80
CA LYS A 271 3.94 17.16 8.05
C LYS A 271 2.43 17.39 8.17
N ASP A 272 1.92 18.42 7.52
CA ASP A 272 0.52 18.84 7.61
C ASP A 272 -0.40 17.84 6.90
N ASN A 273 -1.36 17.27 7.64
CA ASN A 273 -2.25 16.24 7.10
C ASN A 273 -3.25 16.79 6.07
N VAL A 274 -3.66 18.06 6.20
CA VAL A 274 -4.58 18.69 5.24
C VAL A 274 -3.89 18.83 3.87
N GLU A 275 -2.64 19.26 3.86
CA GLU A 275 -1.83 19.38 2.64
C GLU A 275 -1.55 18.01 2.01
N LYS A 276 -1.25 16.99 2.81
CA LYS A 276 -1.13 15.61 2.30
C LYS A 276 -2.42 15.14 1.64
N GLY A 277 -3.56 15.29 2.32
CA GLY A 277 -4.88 14.93 1.80
C GLY A 277 -5.21 15.64 0.49
N LYS A 278 -4.89 16.93 0.38
CA LYS A 278 -5.06 17.71 -0.86
C LYS A 278 -4.23 17.14 -2.02
N ARG A 279 -2.96 16.78 -1.79
CA ARG A 279 -2.08 16.24 -2.82
C ARG A 279 -2.52 14.86 -3.32
N LEU A 280 -2.88 13.97 -2.40
CA LEU A 280 -3.42 12.65 -2.76
C LEU A 280 -4.73 12.77 -3.54
N LYS A 281 -5.62 13.69 -3.14
CA LYS A 281 -6.82 14.00 -3.91
C LYS A 281 -6.51 14.51 -5.32
N SER A 282 -5.51 15.37 -5.47
CA SER A 282 -5.10 15.87 -6.78
C SER A 282 -4.69 14.72 -7.71
N MET A 283 -3.96 13.72 -7.18
CA MET A 283 -3.59 12.53 -7.96
C MET A 283 -4.81 11.74 -8.41
N LEU A 284 -5.81 11.56 -7.53
CA LEU A 284 -7.07 10.91 -7.88
C LEU A 284 -7.85 11.67 -8.98
N VAL A 285 -7.88 13.01 -8.90
CA VAL A 285 -8.52 13.86 -9.92
C VAL A 285 -7.84 13.72 -11.26
N ASP A 286 -6.51 13.71 -11.30
CA ASP A 286 -5.74 13.53 -12.52
C ASP A 286 -6.07 12.20 -13.20
N ILE A 287 -6.19 11.10 -12.44
CA ILE A 287 -6.58 9.79 -12.97
C ILE A 287 -8.03 9.79 -13.47
N PHE A 288 -8.96 10.40 -12.74
CA PHE A 288 -10.34 10.50 -13.21
C PHE A 288 -10.43 11.33 -14.50
N ASN A 289 -9.68 12.43 -14.60
CA ASN A 289 -9.59 13.22 -15.83
C ASN A 289 -9.03 12.40 -16.99
N PHE A 290 -7.99 11.60 -16.76
CA PHE A 290 -7.43 10.73 -17.78
C PHE A 290 -8.49 9.80 -18.36
N PHE A 291 -9.22 9.05 -17.53
CA PHE A 291 -10.22 8.11 -18.03
C PHE A 291 -11.43 8.81 -18.66
N LEU A 292 -11.90 9.93 -18.10
CA LEU A 292 -13.08 10.64 -18.62
C LEU A 292 -12.87 11.28 -20.00
N HIS A 293 -11.62 11.52 -20.41
CA HIS A 293 -11.28 12.17 -21.68
C HIS A 293 -10.44 11.28 -22.61
N ASN A 294 -10.29 9.99 -22.30
CA ASN A 294 -9.58 9.05 -23.15
C ASN A 294 -10.59 8.25 -24.00
N ASP A 295 -10.44 8.33 -25.32
CA ASP A 295 -11.34 7.68 -26.28
C ASP A 295 -11.33 6.13 -26.19
N TYR A 296 -10.32 5.53 -25.53
CA TYR A 296 -10.17 4.08 -25.31
C TYR A 296 -10.52 3.64 -23.88
N ASN A 297 -11.29 4.44 -23.14
CA ASN A 297 -11.61 4.20 -21.73
C ASN A 297 -12.19 2.80 -21.48
N ASP A 298 -13.18 2.37 -22.27
CA ASP A 298 -13.91 1.11 -22.03
C ASP A 298 -12.99 -0.13 -22.05
N GLU A 299 -12.05 -0.21 -22.99
CA GLU A 299 -11.09 -1.31 -23.06
C GLU A 299 -10.11 -1.27 -21.89
N LEU A 300 -9.62 -0.09 -21.52
CA LEU A 300 -8.69 0.06 -20.40
C LEU A 300 -9.34 -0.33 -19.06
N LEU A 301 -10.59 0.10 -18.82
CA LEU A 301 -11.36 -0.26 -17.62
C LEU A 301 -11.66 -1.75 -17.59
N PHE A 302 -12.03 -2.34 -18.73
CA PHE A 302 -12.25 -3.76 -18.83
C PHE A 302 -10.98 -4.55 -18.48
N ASN A 303 -9.85 -4.20 -19.10
CA ASN A 303 -8.56 -4.86 -18.86
C ASN A 303 -8.11 -4.70 -17.40
N LEU A 304 -8.29 -3.52 -16.81
CA LEU A 304 -7.98 -3.25 -15.40
C LEU A 304 -8.80 -4.16 -14.46
N MET A 305 -10.11 -4.29 -14.69
CA MET A 305 -10.95 -5.17 -13.89
C MET A 305 -10.66 -6.66 -14.11
N GLN A 306 -10.31 -7.07 -15.33
CA GLN A 306 -9.91 -8.45 -15.60
C GLN A 306 -8.60 -8.79 -14.87
N GLY A 307 -7.60 -7.92 -14.96
CA GLY A 307 -6.33 -8.06 -14.23
C GLY A 307 -6.55 -8.17 -12.72
N PHE A 308 -7.37 -7.28 -12.16
CA PHE A 308 -7.73 -7.32 -10.73
C PHE A 308 -8.35 -8.67 -10.32
N LYS A 309 -9.31 -9.16 -11.11
CA LYS A 309 -10.01 -10.43 -10.83
C LYS A 309 -9.07 -11.63 -10.95
N MET A 310 -8.22 -11.67 -11.98
CA MET A 310 -7.27 -12.75 -12.18
C MET A 310 -6.24 -12.82 -11.04
N ALA A 311 -5.76 -11.68 -10.55
CA ALA A 311 -4.80 -11.64 -9.44
C ALA A 311 -5.41 -12.05 -8.09
N ASN A 312 -6.75 -12.03 -7.94
CA ASN A 312 -7.42 -12.27 -6.66
C ASN A 312 -8.14 -13.63 -6.54
N GLN A 313 -8.16 -14.43 -7.60
CA GLN A 313 -8.64 -15.81 -7.61
C GLN A 313 -7.69 -16.75 -6.86
#